data_AF-A0AAJ2LZ43-F1
#
_entry.id   AF-A0AAJ2LZ43-F1
#
_cell.length_a   1.000
_cell.length_b   1.000
_cell.length_c   1.000
_cell.angle_alpha   90.00
_cell.angle_beta   90.00
_cell.angle_gamma   90.00
#
_symmetry.space_group_name_H-M   'P 1'
#
loop_
_entity.id
_entity.type
_entity.pdbx_description
1 polymer ?
#
loop_
_entity_poly.entity_id
_entity_poly.type
_entity_poly.pdbx_seq_one_letter_code
_entity_poly.pdbx_strand_id
1 'polypeptide(L)'
;MSAGATIALVGVSMIPDLPADPASVAAAATAVRASVDGVADAGRDAVRRWGGLVEVHETPETATAVARLSPVDDAAAEWATAATAIARALEDYAEILEQQKREIDQLHREIPGFLAGLRSFQRSQREQFAPDGEDLPSHLLFDPSHLVYNDDLRARCQHVAAMLDIAAETCRSDLGAVSGPTTSLPPASVPAPLSTLGPTGIATLDDRVTAAILDALVRAAGTDADADAVAALLAAHPDYLDVLAAGTADPAAVAAWWESDVVPGSALAAALITGASLAVGGLNGIPAPARVAANRETAARRLAAARAELEDTPAYIHQGRTLRSNASERAALEAEIAYLERVAAGERSLYLYDPRRERIIEMIGDPSRAAYSITYVPGTGTDMASYYSGGVQSVAQYLVEQDTTGRSVAFVYTDGPWASWGLPFQETSNANRDFARDEGAQLARFEDGLRSDAQLASATRVGIAHSAGMSVLSSAEVAGAEYDQVKSLAGSWLQDGWSAREGTDYAHHQYGFDAINYLNPFYDTPQESSAFVQHEYAPSTFLGIQNELDNHVRVDEGPRRNSEVLRDLYREIHE
;
A
#
# COMPACT_ATOMS: atom_id res chain seq x y z
N MET A 1 16.59 -55.99 -53.63
CA MET A 1 17.35 -55.44 -52.49
C MET A 1 17.28 -53.92 -52.55
N SER A 2 16.39 -53.33 -51.76
CA SER A 2 16.42 -51.92 -51.38
C SER A 2 16.20 -51.92 -49.87
N ALA A 3 17.13 -51.33 -49.13
CA ALA A 3 17.18 -51.35 -47.68
C ALA A 3 15.88 -50.81 -47.08
N GLY A 4 15.35 -51.50 -46.07
CA GLY A 4 14.14 -51.09 -45.36
C GLY A 4 14.31 -49.70 -44.75
N ALA A 5 13.54 -48.73 -45.24
CA ALA A 5 13.47 -47.41 -44.63
C ALA A 5 12.94 -47.58 -43.20
N THR A 6 13.77 -47.22 -42.22
CA THR A 6 13.39 -47.23 -40.81
C THR A 6 12.45 -46.05 -40.58
N ILE A 7 11.20 -46.29 -40.17
CA ILE A 7 10.21 -45.25 -39.90
C ILE A 7 10.64 -44.50 -38.63
N ALA A 8 10.89 -43.19 -38.76
CA ALA A 8 11.29 -42.34 -37.63
C ALA A 8 10.06 -41.92 -36.82
N LEU A 9 9.91 -42.49 -35.63
CA LEU A 9 8.80 -42.16 -34.74
C LEU A 9 9.01 -40.84 -34.01
N VAL A 10 7.91 -40.15 -33.72
CA VAL A 10 7.90 -39.01 -32.79
C VAL A 10 8.29 -39.46 -31.39
N GLY A 11 9.04 -38.64 -30.67
CA GLY A 11 9.46 -38.90 -29.30
C GLY A 11 9.24 -37.67 -28.42
N VAL A 12 9.12 -37.88 -27.12
CA VAL A 12 9.00 -36.79 -26.13
C VAL A 12 10.22 -35.86 -26.19
N SER A 13 11.40 -36.39 -26.52
CA SER A 13 12.63 -35.62 -26.72
C SER A 13 12.60 -34.69 -27.94
N MET A 14 11.56 -34.76 -28.78
CA MET A 14 11.37 -33.83 -29.91
C MET A 14 10.52 -32.62 -29.53
N ILE A 15 9.90 -32.63 -28.34
CA ILE A 15 9.15 -31.48 -27.82
C ILE A 15 10.18 -30.43 -27.38
N PRO A 16 10.12 -29.20 -27.90
CA PRO A 16 11.06 -28.15 -27.54
C PRO A 16 10.80 -27.65 -26.10
N ASP A 17 11.87 -27.25 -25.42
CA ASP A 17 11.79 -26.57 -24.13
C ASP A 17 11.34 -25.12 -24.33
N LEU A 18 10.60 -24.59 -23.36
CA LEU A 18 10.22 -23.19 -23.35
C LEU A 18 11.43 -22.33 -22.93
N PRO A 19 11.79 -21.29 -23.70
CA PRO A 19 13.02 -20.52 -23.44
C PRO A 19 12.92 -19.61 -22.20
N ALA A 20 11.71 -19.21 -21.82
CA ALA A 20 11.42 -18.40 -20.64
C ALA A 20 9.99 -18.67 -20.18
N ASP A 21 9.70 -18.37 -18.91
CA ASP A 21 8.34 -18.43 -18.36
C ASP A 21 7.51 -17.23 -18.87
N PRO A 22 6.35 -17.44 -19.53
CA PRO A 22 5.54 -16.35 -20.10
C PRO A 22 5.05 -15.36 -19.04
N ALA A 23 4.68 -15.85 -17.85
CA ALA A 23 4.20 -15.00 -16.77
C ALA A 23 5.30 -14.06 -16.25
N SER A 24 6.53 -14.57 -16.14
CA SER A 24 7.70 -13.77 -15.77
C SER A 24 8.01 -12.67 -16.79
N VAL A 25 7.88 -12.96 -18.10
CA VAL A 25 8.09 -11.97 -19.17
C VAL A 25 6.99 -10.90 -19.16
N ALA A 26 5.73 -11.29 -18.97
CA ALA A 26 4.61 -10.35 -18.84
C ALA A 26 4.73 -9.47 -17.57
N ALA A 27 5.22 -10.03 -16.47
CA ALA A 27 5.50 -9.26 -15.25
C ALA A 27 6.61 -8.22 -15.47
N ALA A 28 7.66 -8.57 -16.23
CA ALA A 28 8.72 -7.62 -16.59
C ALA A 28 8.18 -6.46 -17.45
N ALA A 29 7.30 -6.74 -18.42
CA ALA A 29 6.63 -5.69 -19.20
C ALA A 29 5.79 -4.75 -18.32
N THR A 30 5.05 -5.33 -17.36
CA THR A 30 4.25 -4.58 -16.38
C THR A 30 5.13 -3.68 -15.52
N ALA A 31 6.26 -4.18 -15.02
CA ALA A 31 7.20 -3.41 -14.21
C ALA A 31 7.84 -2.24 -15.00
N VAL A 32 8.14 -2.45 -16.28
CA VAL A 32 8.62 -1.39 -17.17
C VAL A 32 7.57 -0.29 -17.33
N ARG A 33 6.28 -0.63 -17.51
CA ARG A 33 5.20 0.36 -17.59
C ARG A 33 5.01 1.14 -16.29
N ALA A 34 4.99 0.47 -15.14
CA ALA A 34 4.86 1.13 -13.85
C ALA A 34 6.00 2.14 -13.59
N SER A 35 7.22 1.79 -14.01
CA SER A 35 8.37 2.69 -13.94
C SER A 35 8.23 3.91 -14.87
N VAL A 36 7.55 3.76 -16.02
CA VAL A 36 7.27 4.85 -16.98
C VAL A 36 6.32 5.87 -16.41
N ASP A 37 5.20 5.42 -15.83
CA ASP A 37 4.20 6.31 -15.27
C ASP A 37 4.81 7.16 -14.15
N GLY A 38 5.61 6.55 -13.27
CA GLY A 38 6.32 7.26 -12.19
C GLY A 38 7.33 8.32 -12.67
N VAL A 39 8.13 8.04 -13.71
CA VAL A 39 9.10 9.01 -14.25
C VAL A 39 8.42 10.13 -15.03
N ALA A 40 7.38 9.80 -15.80
CA ALA A 40 6.63 10.78 -16.57
C ALA A 40 5.82 11.72 -15.65
N ASP A 41 5.24 11.19 -14.58
CA ASP A 41 4.58 11.99 -13.56
C ASP A 41 5.58 12.85 -12.79
N ALA A 42 6.71 12.29 -12.35
CA ALA A 42 7.75 13.07 -11.68
C ALA A 42 8.31 14.20 -12.55
N GLY A 43 8.50 13.97 -13.86
CA GLY A 43 8.93 14.98 -14.82
C GLY A 43 7.91 16.12 -15.00
N ARG A 44 6.64 15.76 -15.23
CA ARG A 44 5.53 16.73 -15.33
C ARG A 44 5.35 17.52 -14.04
N ASP A 45 5.46 16.84 -12.91
CA ASP A 45 5.27 17.42 -11.59
C ASP A 45 6.43 18.35 -11.23
N ALA A 46 7.66 18.02 -11.61
CA ALA A 46 8.81 18.93 -11.52
C ALA A 46 8.59 20.19 -12.36
N VAL A 47 8.20 20.07 -13.64
CA VAL A 47 7.95 21.24 -14.50
C VAL A 47 6.77 22.07 -13.99
N ARG A 48 5.71 21.43 -13.50
CA ARG A 48 4.54 22.09 -12.89
C ARG A 48 4.91 22.86 -11.62
N ARG A 49 5.60 22.22 -10.67
CA ARG A 49 6.02 22.84 -9.40
C ARG A 49 6.94 24.04 -9.64
N TRP A 50 7.88 23.93 -10.58
CA TRP A 50 8.78 25.03 -10.91
C TRP A 50 8.12 26.12 -11.76
N GLY A 51 7.16 25.78 -12.61
CA GLY A 51 6.34 26.74 -13.35
C GLY A 51 5.47 27.60 -12.43
N GLY A 52 4.85 26.99 -11.41
CA GLY A 52 4.09 27.71 -10.39
C GLY A 52 4.94 28.70 -9.59
N LEU A 53 6.25 28.48 -9.47
CA LEU A 53 7.17 29.36 -8.76
C LEU A 53 7.29 30.76 -9.41
N VAL A 54 7.06 30.87 -10.72
CA VAL A 54 7.04 32.17 -11.44
C VAL A 54 5.82 33.01 -11.03
N GLU A 55 4.72 32.36 -10.67
CA GLU A 55 3.47 33.05 -10.27
C GLU A 55 3.56 33.64 -8.86
N VAL A 56 4.42 33.07 -8.00
CA VAL A 56 4.59 33.48 -6.60
C VAL A 56 5.89 34.29 -6.36
N HIS A 57 6.89 34.14 -7.23
CA HIS A 57 8.18 34.85 -7.10
C HIS A 57 8.85 35.16 -8.45
N GLU A 58 8.55 36.35 -8.99
CA GLU A 58 9.01 36.80 -10.30
C GLU A 58 10.43 37.42 -10.23
N THR A 59 11.45 36.63 -10.58
CA THR A 59 12.85 37.10 -10.71
C THR A 59 13.48 36.61 -12.02
N PRO A 60 14.51 37.31 -12.57
CA PRO A 60 15.26 36.84 -13.75
C PRO A 60 15.85 35.42 -13.60
N GLU A 61 16.16 35.04 -12.37
CA GLU A 61 16.69 33.74 -11.98
C GLU A 61 15.61 32.64 -12.10
N THR A 62 14.35 32.94 -11.73
CA THR A 62 13.21 32.01 -11.88
C THR A 62 12.95 31.66 -13.36
N ALA A 63 12.98 32.67 -14.25
CA ALA A 63 12.84 32.46 -15.69
C ALA A 63 13.97 31.59 -16.28
N THR A 64 15.20 31.77 -15.76
CA THR A 64 16.36 30.96 -16.16
C THR A 64 16.26 29.51 -15.66
N ALA A 65 15.73 29.30 -14.46
CA ALA A 65 15.49 27.97 -13.89
C ALA A 65 14.41 27.20 -14.66
N VAL A 66 13.28 27.85 -14.98
CA VAL A 66 12.20 27.25 -15.80
C VAL A 66 12.70 26.91 -17.21
N ALA A 67 13.46 27.79 -17.85
CA ALA A 67 14.05 27.52 -19.16
C ALA A 67 15.03 26.32 -19.15
N ARG A 68 15.70 26.06 -18.02
CA ARG A 68 16.59 24.89 -17.84
C ARG A 68 15.84 23.58 -17.54
N LEU A 69 14.60 23.67 -17.05
CA LEU A 69 13.75 22.52 -16.74
C LEU A 69 12.85 22.11 -17.92
N SER A 70 12.63 22.99 -18.89
CA SER A 70 11.89 22.66 -20.12
C SER A 70 12.37 21.37 -20.82
N PRO A 71 13.68 21.06 -20.92
CA PRO A 71 14.14 19.82 -21.53
C PRO A 71 13.85 18.54 -20.71
N VAL A 72 13.41 18.67 -19.44
CA VAL A 72 13.14 17.52 -18.55
C VAL A 72 11.83 16.83 -18.94
N ASP A 73 10.80 17.60 -19.33
CA ASP A 73 9.53 17.04 -19.83
C ASP A 73 9.74 16.33 -21.17
N ASP A 74 10.51 16.94 -22.08
CA ASP A 74 10.87 16.34 -23.37
C ASP A 74 11.69 15.04 -23.18
N ALA A 75 12.67 15.03 -22.25
CA ALA A 75 13.45 13.84 -21.93
C ALA A 75 12.61 12.74 -21.26
N ALA A 76 11.68 13.11 -20.37
CA ALA A 76 10.75 12.17 -19.75
C ALA A 76 9.79 11.56 -20.78
N ALA A 77 9.31 12.35 -21.75
CA ALA A 77 8.45 11.89 -22.84
C ALA A 77 9.20 10.95 -23.82
N GLU A 78 10.46 11.25 -24.16
CA GLU A 78 11.33 10.37 -24.95
C GLU A 78 11.56 9.04 -24.23
N TRP A 79 11.83 9.08 -22.92
CA TRP A 79 12.02 7.88 -22.10
C TRP A 79 10.74 7.05 -21.99
N ALA A 80 9.59 7.69 -21.78
CA ALA A 80 8.29 7.04 -21.75
C ALA A 80 7.96 6.35 -23.08
N THR A 81 8.30 6.97 -24.21
CA THR A 81 8.13 6.39 -25.54
C THR A 81 9.01 5.14 -25.73
N ALA A 82 10.29 5.23 -25.35
CA ALA A 82 11.23 4.11 -25.43
C ALA A 82 10.80 2.93 -24.56
N ALA A 83 10.45 3.19 -23.30
CA ALA A 83 10.05 2.15 -22.37
C ALA A 83 8.65 1.56 -22.69
N THR A 84 7.73 2.33 -23.26
CA THR A 84 6.48 1.79 -23.84
C THR A 84 6.76 0.82 -24.98
N ALA A 85 7.73 1.13 -25.85
CA ALA A 85 8.14 0.23 -26.93
C ALA A 85 8.77 -1.07 -26.38
N ILE A 86 9.61 -0.97 -25.33
CA ILE A 86 10.18 -2.13 -24.63
C ILE A 86 9.08 -3.01 -24.02
N ALA A 87 8.12 -2.41 -23.29
CA ALA A 87 7.04 -3.15 -22.66
C ALA A 87 6.18 -3.90 -23.68
N ARG A 88 5.84 -3.26 -24.82
CA ARG A 88 5.09 -3.90 -25.91
C ARG A 88 5.86 -5.08 -26.52
N ALA A 89 7.15 -4.93 -26.79
CA ALA A 89 7.98 -6.01 -27.32
C ALA A 89 8.06 -7.22 -26.38
N LEU A 90 8.00 -7.00 -25.06
CA LEU A 90 7.96 -8.06 -24.06
C LEU A 90 6.57 -8.70 -23.93
N GLU A 91 5.49 -7.93 -24.03
CA GLU A 91 4.10 -8.43 -24.04
C GLU A 91 3.83 -9.34 -25.23
N ASP A 92 4.18 -8.89 -26.43
CA ASP A 92 4.01 -9.66 -27.67
C ASP A 92 4.81 -10.98 -27.60
N TYR A 93 6.01 -10.93 -27.01
CA TYR A 93 6.82 -12.12 -26.78
C TYR A 93 6.17 -13.07 -25.77
N ALA A 94 5.67 -12.56 -24.65
CA ALA A 94 4.99 -13.35 -23.62
C ALA A 94 3.73 -14.05 -24.16
N GLU A 95 2.91 -13.37 -24.97
CA GLU A 95 1.70 -13.93 -25.57
C GLU A 95 2.02 -15.14 -26.46
N ILE A 96 3.06 -15.02 -27.30
CA ILE A 96 3.51 -16.13 -28.17
C ILE A 96 4.03 -17.29 -27.32
N LEU A 97 4.82 -17.02 -26.27
CA LEU A 97 5.31 -18.07 -25.37
C LEU A 97 4.16 -18.80 -24.65
N GLU A 98 3.12 -18.08 -24.23
CA GLU A 98 1.96 -18.67 -23.57
C GLU A 98 1.16 -19.58 -24.53
N GLN A 99 1.00 -19.13 -25.79
CA GLN A 99 0.39 -19.94 -26.83
C GLN A 99 1.19 -21.22 -27.09
N GLN A 100 2.52 -21.12 -27.22
CA GLN A 100 3.37 -22.28 -27.47
C GLN A 100 3.45 -23.21 -26.25
N LYS A 101 3.40 -22.67 -25.03
CA LYS A 101 3.33 -23.48 -23.80
C LYS A 101 2.12 -24.40 -23.79
N ARG A 102 0.95 -23.92 -24.20
CA ARG A 102 -0.27 -24.75 -24.32
C ARG A 102 -0.09 -25.92 -25.30
N GLU A 103 0.56 -25.65 -26.43
CA GLU A 103 0.84 -26.67 -27.45
C GLU A 103 1.88 -27.70 -26.95
N ILE A 104 2.93 -27.24 -26.26
CA ILE A 104 3.92 -28.11 -25.61
C ILE A 104 3.25 -29.02 -24.57
N ASP A 105 2.40 -28.47 -23.70
CA ASP A 105 1.66 -29.23 -22.69
C ASP A 105 0.73 -30.27 -23.35
N GLN A 106 0.16 -29.94 -24.51
CA GLN A 106 -0.66 -30.84 -25.30
C GLN A 106 0.16 -31.97 -25.95
N LEU A 107 1.32 -31.65 -26.55
CA LEU A 107 2.25 -32.63 -27.12
C LEU A 107 2.78 -33.58 -26.05
N HIS A 108 3.06 -33.09 -24.84
CA HIS A 108 3.45 -33.92 -23.68
C HIS A 108 2.37 -34.94 -23.29
N ARG A 109 1.09 -34.66 -23.55
CA ARG A 109 0.00 -35.62 -23.32
C ARG A 109 -0.21 -36.57 -24.50
N GLU A 110 -0.18 -36.05 -25.73
CA GLU A 110 -0.51 -36.82 -26.95
C GLU A 110 0.57 -37.83 -27.33
N ILE A 111 1.85 -37.44 -27.30
CA ILE A 111 2.96 -38.30 -27.77
C ILE A 111 3.09 -39.60 -26.95
N PRO A 112 3.10 -39.59 -25.60
CA PRO A 112 3.14 -40.82 -24.82
C PRO A 112 1.93 -41.74 -25.07
N GLY A 113 0.73 -41.14 -25.20
CA GLY A 113 -0.51 -41.86 -25.50
C GLY A 113 -0.47 -42.54 -26.87
N PHE A 114 -0.06 -41.81 -27.90
CA PHE A 114 0.17 -42.34 -29.25
C PHE A 114 1.15 -43.51 -29.24
N LEU A 115 2.32 -43.33 -28.61
CA LEU A 115 3.35 -44.38 -28.56
C LEU A 115 2.89 -45.62 -27.80
N ALA A 116 2.08 -45.46 -26.74
CA ALA A 116 1.49 -46.58 -26.01
C ALA A 116 0.44 -47.33 -26.83
N GLY A 117 -0.41 -46.60 -27.55
CA GLY A 117 -1.38 -47.17 -28.49
C GLY A 117 -0.70 -47.95 -29.62
N LEU A 118 0.32 -47.35 -30.24
CA LEU A 118 1.11 -47.98 -31.30
C LEU A 118 1.81 -49.25 -30.82
N ARG A 119 2.40 -49.25 -29.61
CA ARG A 119 3.01 -50.46 -29.01
C ARG A 119 1.99 -51.57 -28.79
N SER A 120 0.76 -51.22 -28.40
CA SER A 120 -0.31 -52.18 -28.17
C SER A 120 -0.80 -52.79 -29.49
N PHE A 121 -0.96 -51.98 -30.53
CA PHE A 121 -1.27 -52.44 -31.89
C PHE A 121 -0.17 -53.35 -32.45
N GLN A 122 1.10 -52.95 -32.34
CA GLN A 122 2.22 -53.77 -32.80
C GLN A 122 2.28 -55.12 -32.09
N ARG A 123 1.90 -55.17 -30.80
CA ARG A 123 1.80 -56.42 -30.05
C ARG A 123 0.68 -57.32 -30.60
N SER A 124 -0.52 -56.80 -30.83
CA SER A 124 -1.63 -57.59 -31.38
C SER A 124 -1.31 -58.14 -32.77
N GLN A 125 -0.64 -57.35 -33.62
CA GLN A 125 -0.21 -57.80 -34.95
C GLN A 125 0.81 -58.94 -34.88
N ARG A 126 1.77 -58.86 -33.94
CA ARG A 126 2.74 -59.96 -33.71
C ARG A 126 2.05 -61.23 -33.21
N GLU A 127 1.11 -61.10 -32.27
CA GLU A 127 0.33 -62.24 -31.76
C GLU A 127 -0.52 -62.91 -32.86
N GLN A 128 -1.04 -62.13 -33.80
CA GLN A 128 -1.90 -62.64 -34.88
C GLN A 128 -1.13 -63.22 -36.08
N PHE A 129 -0.03 -62.58 -36.49
CA PHE A 129 0.64 -62.88 -37.77
C PHE A 129 2.04 -63.48 -37.62
N ALA A 130 2.63 -63.46 -36.42
CA ALA A 130 3.95 -64.06 -36.15
C ALA A 130 4.01 -64.68 -34.74
N PRO A 131 3.15 -65.65 -34.41
CA PRO A 131 3.05 -66.24 -33.06
C PRO A 131 4.33 -66.97 -32.63
N ASP A 132 5.13 -67.45 -33.58
CA ASP A 132 6.39 -68.16 -33.35
C ASP A 132 7.62 -67.22 -33.25
N GLY A 133 7.40 -65.90 -33.27
CA GLY A 133 8.45 -64.90 -33.07
C GLY A 133 9.21 -64.45 -34.34
N GLU A 134 8.63 -64.66 -35.52
CA GLU A 134 9.18 -64.11 -36.77
C GLU A 134 9.04 -62.57 -36.84
N ASP A 135 10.00 -61.91 -37.47
CA ASP A 135 9.94 -60.45 -37.68
C ASP A 135 8.87 -60.10 -38.71
N LEU A 136 7.92 -59.25 -38.32
CA LEU A 136 6.88 -58.76 -39.22
C LEU A 136 7.40 -57.62 -40.12
N PRO A 137 7.01 -57.60 -41.41
CA PRO A 137 7.31 -56.48 -42.29
C PRO A 137 6.59 -55.20 -41.83
N SER A 138 7.22 -54.04 -42.04
CA SER A 138 6.76 -52.74 -41.51
C SER A 138 5.31 -52.38 -41.87
N HIS A 139 4.82 -52.77 -43.05
CA HIS A 139 3.44 -52.49 -43.47
C HIS A 139 2.37 -53.24 -42.65
N LEU A 140 2.75 -54.25 -41.84
CA LEU A 140 1.86 -54.92 -40.89
C LEU A 140 1.97 -54.34 -39.47
N LEU A 141 3.07 -53.65 -39.16
CA LEU A 141 3.34 -53.01 -37.87
C LEU A 141 2.79 -51.57 -37.79
N PHE A 142 2.33 -51.03 -38.92
CA PHE A 142 1.79 -49.68 -39.06
C PHE A 142 0.56 -49.70 -39.98
N ASP A 143 -0.49 -49.00 -39.57
CA ASP A 143 -1.62 -48.65 -40.43
C ASP A 143 -1.33 -47.24 -41.01
N PRO A 144 -1.78 -46.90 -42.23
CA PRO A 144 -1.68 -45.56 -42.80
C PRO A 144 -2.03 -44.41 -41.83
N SER A 145 -3.04 -44.59 -40.97
CA SER A 145 -3.44 -43.61 -39.94
C SER A 145 -2.35 -43.34 -38.89
N HIS A 146 -1.58 -44.37 -38.48
CA HIS A 146 -0.47 -44.21 -37.55
C HIS A 146 0.68 -43.39 -38.15
N LEU A 147 0.93 -43.55 -39.45
CA LEU A 147 1.98 -42.80 -40.14
C LEU A 147 1.59 -41.33 -40.29
N VAL A 148 0.35 -41.06 -40.69
CA VAL A 148 -0.18 -39.68 -40.80
C VAL A 148 -0.15 -38.97 -39.46
N TYR A 149 -0.59 -39.62 -38.38
CA TYR A 149 -0.61 -39.00 -37.05
C TYR A 149 0.80 -38.83 -36.46
N ASN A 150 1.73 -39.75 -36.73
CA ASN A 150 3.14 -39.59 -36.40
C ASN A 150 3.74 -38.35 -37.09
N ASP A 151 3.48 -38.17 -38.38
CA ASP A 151 3.99 -37.05 -39.15
C ASP A 151 3.37 -35.72 -38.71
N ASP A 152 2.09 -35.71 -38.35
CA ASP A 152 1.41 -34.55 -37.74
C ASP A 152 2.07 -34.12 -36.42
N LEU A 153 2.28 -35.05 -35.49
CA LEU A 153 2.92 -34.77 -34.20
C LEU A 153 4.36 -34.26 -34.38
N ARG A 154 5.10 -34.78 -35.37
CA ARG A 154 6.44 -34.29 -35.72
C ARG A 154 6.38 -32.88 -36.30
N ALA A 155 5.45 -32.60 -37.20
CA ALA A 155 5.26 -31.28 -37.79
C ALA A 155 4.87 -30.24 -36.73
N ARG A 156 4.02 -30.60 -35.76
CA ARG A 156 3.65 -29.73 -34.63
C ARG A 156 4.84 -29.43 -33.72
N CYS A 157 5.68 -30.42 -33.38
CA CYS A 157 6.92 -30.18 -32.63
C CYS A 157 7.86 -29.20 -33.36
N GLN A 158 8.01 -29.37 -34.67
CA GLN A 158 8.82 -28.48 -35.50
C GLN A 158 8.23 -27.06 -35.62
N HIS A 159 6.90 -26.97 -35.71
CA HIS A 159 6.20 -25.69 -35.77
C HIS A 159 6.39 -24.89 -34.47
N VAL A 160 6.22 -25.53 -33.31
CA VAL A 160 6.47 -24.90 -32.01
C VAL A 160 7.90 -24.39 -31.92
N ALA A 161 8.89 -25.21 -32.27
CA ALA A 161 10.30 -24.80 -32.26
C ALA A 161 10.56 -23.57 -33.15
N ALA A 162 10.03 -23.57 -34.38
CA ALA A 162 10.15 -22.44 -35.29
C ALA A 162 9.48 -21.17 -34.76
N MET A 163 8.30 -21.29 -34.12
CA MET A 163 7.58 -20.16 -33.55
C MET A 163 8.34 -19.54 -32.36
N LEU A 164 8.95 -20.37 -31.51
CA LEU A 164 9.77 -19.89 -30.40
C LEU A 164 11.02 -19.11 -30.89
N ASP A 165 11.69 -19.61 -31.92
CA ASP A 165 12.84 -18.94 -32.54
C ASP A 165 12.46 -17.60 -33.17
N ILE A 166 11.36 -17.57 -33.94
CA ILE A 166 10.83 -16.35 -34.57
C ILE A 166 10.46 -15.31 -33.51
N ALA A 167 9.81 -15.73 -32.42
CA ALA A 167 9.40 -14.84 -31.35
C ALA A 167 10.61 -14.22 -30.65
N ALA A 168 11.65 -15.02 -30.37
CA ALA A 168 12.87 -14.54 -29.74
C ALA A 168 13.66 -13.56 -30.65
N GLU A 169 13.72 -13.82 -31.96
CA GLU A 169 14.38 -12.91 -32.91
C GLU A 169 13.61 -11.59 -33.07
N THR A 170 12.28 -11.66 -33.18
CA THR A 170 11.41 -10.48 -33.26
C THR A 170 11.57 -9.60 -32.02
N CYS A 171 11.47 -10.19 -30.82
CA CYS A 171 11.65 -9.47 -29.56
C CYS A 171 13.03 -8.79 -29.49
N ARG A 172 14.10 -9.49 -29.89
CA ARG A 172 15.46 -8.93 -29.91
C ARG A 172 15.59 -7.77 -30.89
N SER A 173 15.01 -7.89 -32.08
CA SER A 173 14.99 -6.85 -33.09
C SER A 173 14.25 -5.61 -32.60
N ASP A 174 13.07 -5.80 -32.01
CA ASP A 174 12.24 -4.69 -31.51
C ASP A 174 12.91 -3.97 -30.35
N LEU A 175 13.52 -4.70 -29.41
CA LEU A 175 14.34 -4.11 -28.34
C LEU A 175 15.56 -3.37 -28.89
N GLY A 176 16.20 -3.89 -29.95
CA GLY A 176 17.34 -3.24 -30.60
C GLY A 176 16.97 -1.99 -31.41
N ALA A 177 15.71 -1.84 -31.82
CA ALA A 177 15.21 -0.67 -32.54
C ALA A 177 14.86 0.51 -31.60
N VAL A 178 14.77 0.26 -30.29
CA VAL A 178 14.55 1.30 -29.28
C VAL A 178 15.78 2.20 -29.20
N SER A 179 15.63 3.45 -29.64
CA SER A 179 16.69 4.46 -29.53
C SER A 179 16.72 5.04 -28.12
N GLY A 180 17.93 5.33 -27.60
CA GLY A 180 18.08 6.06 -26.35
C GLY A 180 17.63 7.52 -26.46
N PRO A 181 17.42 8.23 -25.33
CA PRO A 181 16.97 9.62 -25.35
C PRO A 181 17.96 10.50 -26.12
N THR A 182 17.44 11.30 -27.04
CA THR A 182 18.19 12.28 -27.84
C THR A 182 18.34 13.62 -27.13
N THR A 183 17.48 13.87 -26.14
CA THR A 183 17.51 15.10 -25.36
C THR A 183 18.70 15.11 -24.38
N SER A 184 19.67 15.98 -24.64
CA SER A 184 20.82 16.22 -23.76
C SER A 184 20.41 17.15 -22.61
N LEU A 185 20.36 16.63 -21.39
CA LEU A 185 20.29 17.48 -20.20
C LEU A 185 21.57 18.33 -20.09
N PRO A 186 21.49 19.64 -19.81
CA PRO A 186 22.67 20.44 -19.57
C PRO A 186 23.44 19.88 -18.36
N PRO A 187 24.80 19.83 -18.40
CA PRO A 187 25.57 19.37 -17.26
C PRO A 187 25.29 20.24 -16.05
N ALA A 188 25.11 19.61 -14.88
CA ALA A 188 24.87 20.25 -13.59
C ALA A 188 26.06 21.14 -13.19
N SER A 189 26.13 22.32 -13.79
CA SER A 189 27.04 23.39 -13.40
C SER A 189 26.23 24.35 -12.55
N VAL A 190 26.39 24.19 -11.24
CA VAL A 190 25.81 25.08 -10.22
C VAL A 190 26.45 26.45 -10.40
N PRO A 191 25.70 27.52 -10.75
CA PRO A 191 26.28 28.86 -10.76
C PRO A 191 26.62 29.27 -9.33
N ALA A 192 27.73 30.02 -9.19
CA ALA A 192 28.31 30.45 -7.91
C ALA A 192 27.37 31.15 -6.88
N PRO A 193 26.22 31.77 -7.22
CA PRO A 193 25.32 32.31 -6.18
C PRO A 193 24.64 31.23 -5.34
N LEU A 194 24.60 29.97 -5.79
CA LEU A 194 24.04 28.85 -5.01
C LEU A 194 25.05 28.24 -4.01
N SER A 195 26.34 28.56 -4.14
CA SER A 195 27.39 28.08 -3.23
C SER A 195 27.42 28.82 -1.88
N THR A 196 26.61 29.87 -1.69
CA THR A 196 26.43 30.55 -0.41
C THR A 196 25.36 29.92 0.48
N LEU A 197 24.65 28.89 0.01
CA LEU A 197 23.85 28.01 0.86
C LEU A 197 24.80 26.99 1.52
N GLY A 198 25.45 27.43 2.59
CA GLY A 198 26.30 26.55 3.41
C GLY A 198 25.52 25.42 4.08
N PRO A 199 26.21 24.41 4.63
CA PRO A 199 25.62 23.23 5.27
C PRO A 199 25.13 23.53 6.70
N THR A 200 24.36 24.61 6.88
CA THR A 200 23.84 25.02 8.20
C THR A 200 22.38 25.43 8.10
N GLY A 201 21.50 24.53 8.57
CA GLY A 201 20.19 24.81 9.16
C GLY A 201 19.05 25.17 8.20
N ILE A 202 18.20 24.16 7.89
CA ILE A 202 16.90 24.20 7.16
C ILE A 202 17.09 24.42 5.64
N ALA A 203 16.60 23.61 4.67
CA ALA A 203 15.39 22.80 4.51
C ALA A 203 15.52 22.00 3.18
N THR A 204 14.89 20.83 3.08
CA THR A 204 14.62 20.16 1.80
C THR A 204 13.71 21.01 0.90
N LEU A 205 13.50 20.63 -0.37
CA LEU A 205 12.55 21.36 -1.24
C LEU A 205 11.14 21.39 -0.64
N ASP A 206 10.73 20.29 -0.03
CA ASP A 206 9.40 20.10 0.55
C ASP A 206 9.14 21.05 1.73
N ASP A 207 10.15 21.26 2.58
CA ASP A 207 10.08 22.21 3.69
C ASP A 207 9.88 23.65 3.19
N ARG A 208 10.53 24.02 2.07
CA ARG A 208 10.40 25.37 1.49
C ARG A 208 9.03 25.59 0.87
N VAL A 209 8.49 24.60 0.17
CA VAL A 209 7.14 24.68 -0.41
C VAL A 209 6.12 24.78 0.71
N THR A 210 6.23 23.94 1.74
CA THR A 210 5.35 23.98 2.91
C THR A 210 5.40 25.34 3.61
N ALA A 211 6.60 25.87 3.87
CA ALA A 211 6.74 27.20 4.48
C ALA A 211 6.06 28.30 3.65
N ALA A 212 6.17 28.25 2.32
CA ALA A 212 5.53 29.23 1.44
C ALA A 212 4.00 29.15 1.49
N ILE A 213 3.44 27.94 1.57
CA ILE A 213 1.99 27.74 1.74
C ILE A 213 1.54 28.29 3.10
N LEU A 214 2.24 27.97 4.18
CA LEU A 214 1.92 28.46 5.53
C LEU A 214 1.95 29.98 5.62
N ASP A 215 2.95 30.61 5.01
CA ASP A 215 3.09 32.07 4.90
C ASP A 215 1.97 32.70 4.03
N ALA A 216 1.51 32.02 2.98
CA ALA A 216 0.33 32.45 2.23
C ALA A 216 -0.95 32.41 3.07
N LEU A 217 -1.13 31.38 3.92
CA LEU A 217 -2.26 31.31 4.86
C LEU A 217 -2.23 32.45 5.88
N VAL A 218 -1.05 32.75 6.45
CA VAL A 218 -0.88 33.86 7.38
C VAL A 218 -1.19 35.20 6.71
N ARG A 219 -0.71 35.42 5.47
CA ARG A 219 -1.05 36.61 4.70
C ARG A 219 -2.53 36.74 4.40
N ALA A 220 -3.20 35.63 4.07
CA ALA A 220 -4.64 35.63 3.80
C ALA A 220 -5.45 35.99 5.06
N ALA A 221 -5.04 35.49 6.23
CA ALA A 221 -5.65 35.90 7.50
C ALA A 221 -5.46 37.40 7.78
N GLY A 222 -4.33 37.97 7.35
CA GLY A 222 -4.03 39.38 7.50
C GLY A 222 -3.94 39.82 8.97
N THR A 223 -3.97 41.14 9.20
CA THR A 223 -3.90 41.70 10.55
C THR A 223 -5.19 41.52 11.34
N ASP A 224 -6.31 41.29 10.66
CA ASP A 224 -7.64 41.15 11.27
C ASP A 224 -7.98 39.70 11.62
N ALA A 225 -7.08 38.75 11.30
CA ALA A 225 -7.27 37.32 11.53
C ALA A 225 -8.57 36.78 10.90
N ASP A 226 -8.74 37.06 9.60
CA ASP A 226 -9.92 36.70 8.81
C ASP A 226 -9.88 35.21 8.40
N ALA A 227 -10.67 34.39 9.08
CA ALA A 227 -10.81 32.97 8.77
C ALA A 227 -11.48 32.70 7.41
N ASP A 228 -12.39 33.57 6.97
CA ASP A 228 -13.10 33.40 5.70
C ASP A 228 -12.16 33.68 4.52
N ALA A 229 -11.25 34.65 4.66
CA ALA A 229 -10.21 34.91 3.67
C ALA A 229 -9.23 33.72 3.53
N VAL A 230 -8.84 33.09 4.65
CA VAL A 230 -8.03 31.86 4.63
C VAL A 230 -8.77 30.72 3.93
N ALA A 231 -10.06 30.51 4.26
CA ALA A 231 -10.88 29.49 3.62
C ALA A 231 -11.05 29.74 2.12
N ALA A 232 -11.22 31.00 1.70
CA ALA A 232 -11.31 31.39 0.30
C ALA A 232 -10.01 31.13 -0.47
N LEU A 233 -8.85 31.35 0.15
CA LEU A 233 -7.56 31.01 -0.46
C LEU A 233 -7.45 29.50 -0.72
N LEU A 234 -7.75 28.66 0.27
CA LEU A 234 -7.70 27.21 0.11
C LEU A 234 -8.75 26.66 -0.87
N ALA A 235 -9.89 27.33 -0.99
CA ALA A 235 -10.88 27.00 -2.01
C ALA A 235 -10.38 27.33 -3.43
N ALA A 236 -9.59 28.38 -3.59
CA ALA A 236 -8.97 28.76 -4.85
C ALA A 236 -7.73 27.91 -5.21
N HIS A 237 -7.03 27.39 -4.19
CA HIS A 237 -5.81 26.58 -4.32
C HIS A 237 -5.95 25.23 -3.61
N PRO A 238 -6.79 24.31 -4.12
CA PRO A 238 -7.00 23.00 -3.49
C PRO A 238 -5.72 22.15 -3.46
N ASP A 239 -4.77 22.40 -4.36
CA ASP A 239 -3.45 21.77 -4.43
C ASP A 239 -2.59 22.03 -3.19
N TYR A 240 -2.82 23.14 -2.47
CA TYR A 240 -2.12 23.40 -1.21
C TYR A 240 -2.45 22.34 -0.16
N LEU A 241 -3.68 21.84 -0.15
CA LEU A 241 -4.07 20.77 0.76
C LEU A 241 -3.40 19.45 0.39
N ASP A 242 -3.17 19.16 -0.90
CA ASP A 242 -2.45 17.96 -1.33
C ASP A 242 -1.00 17.97 -0.85
N VAL A 243 -0.32 19.10 -1.02
CA VAL A 243 1.08 19.27 -0.58
C VAL A 243 1.19 19.12 0.94
N LEU A 244 0.32 19.78 1.71
CA LEU A 244 0.33 19.68 3.17
C LEU A 244 -0.07 18.27 3.64
N ALA A 245 -1.01 17.62 2.95
CA ALA A 245 -1.47 16.27 3.27
C ALA A 245 -0.38 15.20 3.09
N ALA A 246 0.55 15.39 2.14
CA ALA A 246 1.69 14.48 1.93
C ALA A 246 2.61 14.39 3.17
N GLY A 247 2.61 15.45 3.99
CA GLY A 247 3.27 15.46 5.30
C GLY A 247 4.78 15.27 5.22
N THR A 248 5.41 15.69 4.13
CA THR A 248 6.85 15.51 3.88
C THR A 248 7.73 16.58 4.53
N ALA A 249 7.13 17.67 5.02
CA ALA A 249 7.86 18.71 5.74
C ALA A 249 8.31 18.23 7.12
N ASP A 250 9.46 18.75 7.57
CA ASP A 250 10.00 18.52 8.91
C ASP A 250 9.00 19.02 9.99
N PRO A 251 8.44 18.11 10.82
CA PRO A 251 7.50 18.49 11.86
C PRO A 251 8.09 19.48 12.88
N ALA A 252 9.39 19.44 13.14
CA ALA A 252 10.03 20.37 14.08
C ALA A 252 10.07 21.80 13.53
N ALA A 253 10.23 21.96 12.20
CA ALA A 253 10.18 23.27 11.56
C ALA A 253 8.75 23.85 11.59
N VAL A 254 7.74 23.01 11.35
CA VAL A 254 6.33 23.41 11.48
C VAL A 254 5.98 23.79 12.92
N ALA A 255 6.46 23.03 13.91
CA ALA A 255 6.26 23.34 15.33
C ALA A 255 6.89 24.70 15.69
N ALA A 256 8.12 24.95 15.26
CA ALA A 256 8.80 26.22 15.47
C ALA A 256 8.05 27.41 14.84
N TRP A 257 7.54 27.24 13.61
CA TRP A 257 6.69 28.24 12.94
C TRP A 257 5.40 28.51 13.73
N TRP A 258 4.71 27.45 14.16
CA TRP A 258 3.46 27.60 14.92
C TRP A 258 3.68 28.32 16.26
N GLU A 259 4.78 28.03 16.95
CA GLU A 259 5.13 28.65 18.22
C GLU A 259 5.55 30.12 18.08
N SER A 260 6.30 30.45 17.03
CA SER A 260 6.93 31.76 16.88
C SER A 260 6.10 32.76 16.07
N ASP A 261 5.60 32.36 14.90
CA ASP A 261 4.91 33.26 13.96
C ASP A 261 3.39 33.28 14.20
N VAL A 262 2.80 32.14 14.54
CA VAL A 262 1.36 32.05 14.82
C VAL A 262 1.04 32.36 16.27
N VAL A 263 1.84 31.82 17.22
CA VAL A 263 1.67 31.93 18.67
C VAL A 263 0.38 31.26 19.17
N PRO A 264 0.47 30.15 19.95
CA PRO A 264 -0.70 29.45 20.47
C PRO A 264 -1.67 30.38 21.24
N GLY A 265 -2.96 30.28 20.92
CA GLY A 265 -4.02 31.08 21.54
C GLY A 265 -4.16 32.51 20.99
N SER A 266 -3.38 32.89 19.98
CA SER A 266 -3.55 34.18 19.29
C SER A 266 -4.81 34.21 18.42
N ALA A 267 -5.22 35.40 17.98
CA ALA A 267 -6.30 35.56 17.01
C ALA A 267 -5.95 34.89 15.67
N LEU A 268 -4.67 34.97 15.24
CA LEU A 268 -4.18 34.31 14.04
C LEU A 268 -4.31 32.78 14.16
N ALA A 269 -3.95 32.20 15.32
CA ALA A 269 -4.13 30.78 15.57
C ALA A 269 -5.60 30.36 15.43
N ALA A 270 -6.53 31.13 16.01
CA ALA A 270 -7.97 30.87 15.89
C ALA A 270 -8.48 30.97 14.43
N ALA A 271 -7.98 31.94 13.67
CA ALA A 271 -8.30 32.12 12.27
C ALA A 271 -7.81 30.96 11.40
N LEU A 272 -6.59 30.46 11.63
CA LEU A 272 -6.04 29.31 10.93
C LEU A 272 -6.76 28.01 11.30
N ILE A 273 -7.03 27.79 12.59
CA ILE A 273 -7.82 26.63 13.07
C ILE A 273 -9.19 26.57 12.38
N THR A 274 -9.83 27.72 12.17
CA THR A 274 -11.15 27.79 11.55
C THR A 274 -11.06 27.76 10.03
N GLY A 275 -10.34 28.70 9.41
CA GLY A 275 -10.28 28.89 7.97
C GLY A 275 -9.49 27.81 7.23
N ALA A 276 -8.47 27.24 7.88
CA ALA A 276 -7.60 26.21 7.33
C ALA A 276 -7.72 24.88 8.10
N SER A 277 -8.92 24.55 8.60
CA SER A 277 -9.12 23.41 9.51
C SER A 277 -8.58 22.07 9.00
N LEU A 278 -8.72 21.76 7.70
CA LEU A 278 -8.14 20.55 7.09
C LEU A 278 -6.61 20.55 7.10
N ALA A 279 -5.98 21.68 6.81
CA ALA A 279 -4.52 21.81 6.83
C ALA A 279 -3.99 21.74 8.27
N VAL A 280 -4.54 22.53 9.18
CA VAL A 280 -4.10 22.58 10.60
C VAL A 280 -4.35 21.24 11.29
N GLY A 281 -5.46 20.57 11.01
CA GLY A 281 -5.80 19.27 11.60
C GLY A 281 -4.95 18.10 11.09
N GLY A 282 -4.42 18.20 9.87
CA GLY A 282 -3.64 17.13 9.21
C GLY A 282 -2.12 17.30 9.27
N LEU A 283 -1.60 18.49 9.59
CA LEU A 283 -0.18 18.80 9.48
C LEU A 283 0.61 18.38 10.72
N ASN A 284 1.63 17.54 10.52
CA ASN A 284 2.57 17.16 11.59
C ASN A 284 3.39 18.37 12.05
N GLY A 285 3.66 18.44 13.35
CA GLY A 285 4.30 19.60 14.01
C GLY A 285 3.30 20.60 14.59
N ILE A 286 2.02 20.55 14.20
CA ILE A 286 0.98 21.31 14.89
C ILE A 286 0.64 20.61 16.23
N PRO A 287 0.62 21.33 17.37
CA PRO A 287 0.33 20.75 18.67
C PRO A 287 -1.05 20.07 18.75
N ALA A 288 -1.15 18.97 19.50
CA ALA A 288 -2.36 18.16 19.61
C ALA A 288 -3.65 18.96 19.90
N PRO A 289 -3.67 19.93 20.83
CA PRO A 289 -4.89 20.71 21.09
C PRO A 289 -5.37 21.52 19.88
N ALA A 290 -4.44 22.06 19.08
CA ALA A 290 -4.77 22.83 17.88
C ALA A 290 -5.28 21.92 16.76
N ARG A 291 -4.68 20.73 16.58
CA ARG A 291 -5.18 19.71 15.64
C ARG A 291 -6.59 19.27 16.00
N VAL A 292 -6.85 18.96 17.27
CA VAL A 292 -8.18 18.56 17.76
C VAL A 292 -9.22 19.67 17.56
N ALA A 293 -8.85 20.93 17.81
CA ALA A 293 -9.75 22.06 17.56
C ALA A 293 -10.08 22.19 16.06
N ALA A 294 -9.08 22.11 15.19
CA ALA A 294 -9.25 22.18 13.74
C ALA A 294 -10.10 21.01 13.20
N ASN A 295 -9.81 19.77 13.61
CA ASN A 295 -10.59 18.62 13.17
C ASN A 295 -12.03 18.64 13.72
N ARG A 296 -12.30 19.29 14.87
CA ARG A 296 -13.67 19.54 15.33
C ARG A 296 -14.42 20.46 14.38
N GLU A 297 -13.77 21.49 13.83
CA GLU A 297 -14.36 22.35 12.79
C GLU A 297 -14.61 21.58 11.48
N THR A 298 -13.67 20.73 11.06
CA THR A 298 -13.87 19.84 9.90
C THR A 298 -15.05 18.89 10.13
N ALA A 299 -15.12 18.27 11.31
CA ALA A 299 -16.22 17.38 11.70
C ALA A 299 -17.57 18.10 11.74
N ALA A 300 -17.63 19.33 12.26
CA ALA A 300 -18.86 20.12 12.30
C ALA A 300 -19.38 20.45 10.88
N ARG A 301 -18.48 20.78 9.95
CA ARG A 301 -18.83 20.99 8.53
C ARG A 301 -19.33 19.71 7.88
N ARG A 302 -18.64 18.58 8.11
CA ARG A 302 -19.09 17.27 7.58
C ARG A 302 -20.43 16.86 8.19
N LEU A 303 -20.65 17.10 9.48
CA LEU A 303 -21.93 16.82 10.15
C LEU A 303 -23.09 17.58 9.49
N ALA A 304 -22.89 18.85 9.17
CA ALA A 304 -23.91 19.64 8.45
C ALA A 304 -24.20 19.07 7.06
N ALA A 305 -23.16 18.67 6.31
CA ALA A 305 -23.29 18.05 5.00
C ALA A 305 -23.99 16.67 5.08
N ALA A 306 -23.58 15.81 6.01
CA ALA A 306 -24.15 14.48 6.21
C ALA A 306 -25.63 14.54 6.59
N ARG A 307 -26.05 15.54 7.39
CA ARG A 307 -27.47 15.78 7.70
C ARG A 307 -28.27 16.19 6.46
N ALA A 308 -27.72 17.06 5.61
CA ALA A 308 -28.36 17.41 4.35
C ALA A 308 -28.45 16.21 3.39
N GLU A 309 -27.38 15.41 3.27
CA GLU A 309 -27.37 14.15 2.49
C GLU A 309 -28.42 13.15 3.01
N LEU A 310 -28.60 13.05 4.33
CA LEU A 310 -29.61 12.19 4.95
C LEU A 310 -31.04 12.66 4.63
N GLU A 311 -31.28 13.97 4.57
CA GLU A 311 -32.57 14.56 4.18
C GLU A 311 -32.90 14.28 2.70
N ASP A 312 -31.89 14.38 1.83
CA ASP A 312 -31.99 14.10 0.39
C ASP A 312 -32.02 12.60 0.04
N THR A 313 -31.80 11.72 1.02
CA THR A 313 -31.87 10.26 0.89
C THR A 313 -33.14 9.71 1.55
N PRO A 314 -34.34 9.89 0.95
CA PRO A 314 -35.60 9.49 1.57
C PRO A 314 -35.69 7.98 1.73
N ALA A 315 -36.27 7.54 2.85
CA ALA A 315 -36.62 6.14 3.05
C ALA A 315 -37.67 5.73 2.01
N TYR A 316 -37.32 4.86 1.05
CA TYR A 316 -38.30 4.28 0.15
C TYR A 316 -39.13 3.23 0.90
N ILE A 317 -40.28 3.67 1.42
CA ILE A 317 -41.23 2.83 2.14
C ILE A 317 -42.30 2.35 1.16
N HIS A 318 -42.27 1.08 0.80
CA HIS A 318 -43.34 0.43 0.04
C HIS A 318 -44.11 -0.51 0.97
N GLN A 319 -45.40 -0.24 1.17
CA GLN A 319 -46.28 -1.04 2.05
C GLN A 319 -45.71 -1.26 3.47
N GLY A 320 -45.14 -0.20 4.07
CA GLY A 320 -44.57 -0.28 5.43
C GLY A 320 -43.25 -1.05 5.53
N ARG A 321 -42.61 -1.38 4.39
CA ARG A 321 -41.28 -2.01 4.33
C ARG A 321 -40.29 -1.12 3.58
N THR A 322 -39.12 -0.92 4.16
CA THR A 322 -37.97 -0.27 3.51
C THR A 322 -37.41 -1.19 2.43
N LEU A 323 -37.40 -0.74 1.17
CA LEU A 323 -36.76 -1.50 0.07
C LEU A 323 -35.26 -1.18 -0.02
N ARG A 324 -34.48 -2.21 -0.37
CA ARG A 324 -33.10 -2.44 0.06
C ARG A 324 -31.97 -1.68 -0.67
N SER A 325 -32.21 -0.57 -1.37
CA SER A 325 -31.11 0.22 -1.97
C SER A 325 -30.61 1.32 -1.01
N ASN A 326 -31.50 2.17 -0.49
CA ASN A 326 -31.09 3.35 0.28
C ASN A 326 -30.94 3.07 1.78
N ALA A 327 -31.37 1.88 2.26
CA ALA A 327 -31.34 1.55 3.68
C ALA A 327 -29.92 1.42 4.24
N SER A 328 -28.98 0.93 3.44
CA SER A 328 -27.56 0.79 3.81
C SER A 328 -26.86 2.14 3.88
N GLU A 329 -27.02 2.96 2.83
CA GLU A 329 -26.48 4.32 2.76
C GLU A 329 -27.02 5.21 3.88
N ARG A 330 -28.33 5.12 4.13
CA ARG A 330 -28.98 5.81 5.24
C ARG A 330 -28.41 5.39 6.60
N ALA A 331 -28.25 4.08 6.84
CA ALA A 331 -27.70 3.59 8.10
C ALA A 331 -26.23 4.02 8.30
N ALA A 332 -25.44 4.09 7.23
CA ALA A 332 -24.08 4.61 7.26
C ALA A 332 -24.05 6.11 7.61
N LEU A 333 -24.92 6.92 6.97
CA LEU A 333 -25.06 8.35 7.29
C LEU A 333 -25.53 8.57 8.74
N GLU A 334 -26.50 7.80 9.22
CA GLU A 334 -26.98 7.88 10.61
C GLU A 334 -25.85 7.55 11.62
N ALA A 335 -25.01 6.56 11.32
CA ALA A 335 -23.85 6.20 12.15
C ALA A 335 -22.78 7.30 12.14
N GLU A 336 -22.47 7.86 10.96
CA GLU A 336 -21.54 8.97 10.82
C GLU A 336 -22.03 10.21 11.58
N ILE A 337 -23.29 10.60 11.41
CA ILE A 337 -23.90 11.74 12.12
C ILE A 337 -23.78 11.55 13.64
N ALA A 338 -24.16 10.37 14.15
CA ALA A 338 -24.07 10.08 15.59
C ALA A 338 -22.62 10.15 16.11
N TYR A 339 -21.64 9.73 15.31
CA TYR A 339 -20.24 9.85 15.66
C TYR A 339 -19.78 11.32 15.68
N LEU A 340 -20.07 12.09 14.63
CA LEU A 340 -19.64 13.48 14.50
C LEU A 340 -20.34 14.42 15.50
N GLU A 341 -21.57 14.10 15.93
CA GLU A 341 -22.23 14.81 17.04
C GLU A 341 -21.41 14.73 18.32
N ARG A 342 -20.84 13.56 18.64
CA ARG A 342 -19.97 13.37 19.82
C ARG A 342 -18.64 14.11 19.66
N VAL A 343 -18.08 14.17 18.45
CA VAL A 343 -16.87 14.96 18.16
C VAL A 343 -17.14 16.46 18.34
N ALA A 344 -18.26 16.95 17.80
CA ALA A 344 -18.68 18.34 17.94
C ALA A 344 -18.97 18.72 19.41
N ALA A 345 -19.52 17.79 20.18
CA ALA A 345 -19.74 17.96 21.63
C ALA A 345 -18.44 17.88 22.46
N GLY A 346 -17.32 17.46 21.85
CA GLY A 346 -16.04 17.27 22.55
C GLY A 346 -15.96 15.98 23.37
N GLU A 347 -16.92 15.06 23.21
CA GLU A 347 -16.90 13.73 23.83
C GLU A 347 -15.91 12.78 23.15
N ARG A 348 -15.57 13.06 21.89
CA ARG A 348 -14.58 12.36 21.07
C ARG A 348 -13.60 13.39 20.52
N SER A 349 -12.32 13.05 20.46
CA SER A 349 -11.27 13.95 19.93
C SER A 349 -10.64 13.35 18.69
N LEU A 350 -10.69 14.07 17.57
CA LEU A 350 -10.03 13.67 16.32
C LEU A 350 -8.69 14.41 16.22
N TYR A 351 -7.60 13.67 16.27
CA TYR A 351 -6.25 14.22 16.05
C TYR A 351 -5.97 14.45 14.56
N LEU A 352 -6.62 13.67 13.70
CA LEU A 352 -6.67 13.87 12.26
C LEU A 352 -8.07 13.50 11.75
N TYR A 353 -8.64 14.31 10.86
CA TYR A 353 -9.87 13.98 10.16
C TYR A 353 -9.91 14.61 8.76
N ASP A 354 -9.69 13.81 7.73
CA ASP A 354 -9.92 14.15 6.34
C ASP A 354 -10.73 13.03 5.66
N PRO A 355 -12.07 13.13 5.69
CA PRO A 355 -12.93 12.08 5.12
C PRO A 355 -12.81 11.98 3.59
N ARG A 356 -12.22 12.96 2.89
CA ARG A 356 -12.04 12.91 1.43
C ARG A 356 -10.90 12.00 1.00
N ARG A 357 -9.95 11.78 1.91
CA ARG A 357 -8.76 10.94 1.71
C ARG A 357 -8.79 9.70 2.60
N GLU A 358 -9.92 9.41 3.23
CA GLU A 358 -10.10 8.27 4.14
C GLU A 358 -9.13 8.29 5.33
N ARG A 359 -8.79 9.50 5.81
CA ARG A 359 -7.83 9.69 6.89
C ARG A 359 -8.56 10.02 8.19
N ILE A 360 -8.31 9.24 9.23
CA ILE A 360 -8.88 9.46 10.57
C ILE A 360 -7.95 8.93 11.65
N ILE A 361 -7.65 9.78 12.62
CA ILE A 361 -6.93 9.41 13.83
C ILE A 361 -7.75 9.88 15.02
N GLU A 362 -8.26 8.95 15.82
CA GLU A 362 -8.97 9.28 17.07
C GLU A 362 -7.96 9.30 18.23
N MET A 363 -7.97 10.40 19.00
CA MET A 363 -7.17 10.56 20.21
C MET A 363 -8.04 10.33 21.44
N ILE A 364 -7.56 9.46 22.33
CA ILE A 364 -8.22 9.07 23.57
C ILE A 364 -7.29 9.44 24.73
N GLY A 365 -7.76 10.25 25.67
CA GLY A 365 -6.96 10.75 26.79
C GLY A 365 -6.53 12.21 26.64
N ASP A 366 -5.62 12.64 27.50
CA ASP A 366 -5.14 14.03 27.58
C ASP A 366 -3.63 14.09 27.27
N PRO A 367 -3.22 14.64 26.11
CA PRO A 367 -1.81 14.68 25.71
C PRO A 367 -0.98 15.56 26.66
N SER A 368 -1.58 16.54 27.34
CA SER A 368 -0.84 17.47 28.22
C SER A 368 -0.31 16.83 29.51
N ARG A 369 -0.80 15.64 29.84
CA ARG A 369 -0.44 14.86 31.03
C ARG A 369 0.24 13.54 30.69
N ALA A 370 0.37 13.24 29.40
CA ALA A 370 0.80 11.94 28.93
C ALA A 370 2.25 11.66 29.33
N ALA A 371 2.44 10.49 29.93
CA ALA A 371 3.73 9.84 30.08
C ALA A 371 3.84 8.61 29.18
N TYR A 372 2.72 8.11 28.66
CA TYR A 372 2.65 7.03 27.69
C TYR A 372 1.87 7.54 26.47
N SER A 373 2.51 7.49 25.30
CA SER A 373 1.90 7.77 24.01
C SER A 373 1.74 6.46 23.25
N ILE A 374 0.49 5.99 23.14
CA ILE A 374 0.16 4.71 22.55
C ILE A 374 -0.35 4.93 21.12
N THR A 375 0.33 4.38 20.13
CA THR A 375 -0.14 4.37 18.75
C THR A 375 -0.70 2.98 18.43
N TYR A 376 -2.02 2.90 18.22
CA TYR A 376 -2.72 1.65 17.90
C TYR A 376 -3.00 1.58 16.39
N VAL A 377 -2.41 0.58 15.73
CA VAL A 377 -2.48 0.36 14.28
C VAL A 377 -3.37 -0.85 13.99
N PRO A 378 -4.56 -0.66 13.37
CA PRO A 378 -5.55 -1.71 13.23
C PRO A 378 -5.31 -2.63 12.03
N GLY A 379 -6.04 -3.75 12.01
CA GLY A 379 -5.94 -4.79 10.99
C GLY A 379 -6.64 -4.50 9.66
N THR A 380 -6.64 -5.52 8.79
CA THR A 380 -7.19 -5.47 7.43
C THR A 380 -8.69 -5.16 7.42
N GLY A 381 -9.11 -4.31 6.49
CA GLY A 381 -10.52 -3.96 6.28
C GLY A 381 -11.05 -2.88 7.23
N THR A 382 -10.17 -2.28 8.04
CA THR A 382 -10.53 -1.09 8.82
C THR A 382 -10.83 0.08 7.88
N ASP A 383 -11.93 0.77 8.14
CA ASP A 383 -12.40 1.91 7.36
C ASP A 383 -12.99 2.99 8.28
N MET A 384 -13.48 4.11 7.72
CA MET A 384 -14.12 5.18 8.49
C MET A 384 -15.33 4.69 9.31
N ALA A 385 -16.11 3.74 8.77
CA ALA A 385 -17.30 3.21 9.44
C ALA A 385 -16.93 2.39 10.69
N SER A 386 -15.75 1.78 10.69
CA SER A 386 -15.19 1.06 11.83
C SER A 386 -15.07 1.96 13.07
N TYR A 387 -14.69 3.23 12.90
CA TYR A 387 -14.64 4.22 13.97
C TYR A 387 -16.02 4.62 14.48
N TYR A 388 -17.01 4.73 13.59
CA TYR A 388 -18.36 5.17 13.97
C TYR A 388 -19.05 4.15 14.89
N SER A 389 -18.76 2.87 14.67
CA SER A 389 -19.26 1.76 15.49
C SER A 389 -18.58 1.64 16.86
N GLY A 390 -17.36 2.16 17.03
CA GLY A 390 -16.60 2.12 18.28
C GLY A 390 -15.75 0.86 18.47
N GLY A 391 -15.74 -0.08 17.51
CA GLY A 391 -15.03 -1.36 17.64
C GLY A 391 -13.51 -1.21 17.61
N VAL A 392 -13.00 -0.49 16.61
CA VAL A 392 -11.55 -0.32 16.36
C VAL A 392 -10.85 0.42 17.51
N GLN A 393 -11.57 1.23 18.27
CA GLN A 393 -11.02 1.97 19.41
C GLN A 393 -10.91 1.14 20.70
N SER A 394 -11.46 -0.09 20.73
CA SER A 394 -11.75 -0.76 22.00
C SER A 394 -10.51 -1.12 22.84
N VAL A 395 -9.40 -1.52 22.22
CA VAL A 395 -8.12 -1.79 22.91
C VAL A 395 -7.54 -0.51 23.48
N ALA A 396 -7.37 0.51 22.65
CA ALA A 396 -6.84 1.82 23.05
C ALA A 396 -7.70 2.46 24.15
N GLN A 397 -9.03 2.39 24.01
CA GLN A 397 -9.98 2.90 24.99
C GLN A 397 -9.84 2.17 26.33
N TYR A 398 -9.72 0.84 26.33
CA TYR A 398 -9.47 0.09 27.55
C TYR A 398 -8.18 0.53 28.26
N LEU A 399 -7.07 0.64 27.52
CA LEU A 399 -5.76 0.98 28.10
C LEU A 399 -5.78 2.36 28.76
N VAL A 400 -6.38 3.36 28.08
CA VAL A 400 -6.51 4.71 28.63
C VAL A 400 -7.49 4.76 29.80
N GLU A 401 -8.61 4.04 29.75
CA GLU A 401 -9.59 4.00 30.84
C GLU A 401 -9.09 3.25 32.09
N GLN A 402 -8.25 2.22 31.91
CA GLN A 402 -7.61 1.54 33.04
C GLN A 402 -6.57 2.41 33.74
N ASP A 403 -5.92 3.34 33.03
CA ASP A 403 -5.02 4.30 33.64
C ASP A 403 -5.77 5.39 34.42
N THR A 404 -6.08 5.08 35.68
CA THR A 404 -6.72 6.02 36.60
C THR A 404 -5.87 7.26 36.93
N THR A 405 -4.57 7.27 36.59
CA THR A 405 -3.71 8.45 36.79
C THR A 405 -3.86 9.48 35.68
N GLY A 406 -4.44 9.11 34.54
CA GLY A 406 -4.64 9.97 33.37
C GLY A 406 -3.33 10.42 32.73
N ARG A 407 -2.34 9.52 32.70
CA ARG A 407 -1.02 9.69 32.08
C ARG A 407 -0.88 8.91 30.76
N SER A 408 -1.92 8.24 30.30
CA SER A 408 -1.93 7.57 29.00
C SER A 408 -2.78 8.34 27.99
N VAL A 409 -2.22 8.53 26.80
CA VAL A 409 -2.93 9.00 25.62
C VAL A 409 -2.75 7.96 24.52
N ALA A 410 -3.81 7.69 23.77
CA ALA A 410 -3.77 6.76 22.66
C ALA A 410 -4.25 7.41 21.36
N PHE A 411 -3.61 7.03 20.25
CA PHE A 411 -3.92 7.41 18.89
C PHE A 411 -4.32 6.16 18.12
N VAL A 412 -5.61 6.03 17.80
CA VAL A 412 -6.12 4.96 16.93
C VAL A 412 -5.89 5.43 15.50
N TYR A 413 -4.98 4.77 14.77
CA TYR A 413 -4.35 5.30 13.57
C TYR A 413 -4.86 4.65 12.28
N THR A 414 -5.40 5.45 11.36
CA THR A 414 -5.58 5.10 9.93
C THR A 414 -5.42 6.36 9.09
N ASP A 415 -4.42 6.43 8.21
CA ASP A 415 -4.05 7.68 7.54
C ASP A 415 -4.16 7.64 6.01
N GLY A 416 -5.20 6.99 5.50
CA GLY A 416 -5.44 6.83 4.07
C GLY A 416 -6.32 5.60 3.79
N PRO A 417 -6.55 5.26 2.51
CA PRO A 417 -7.10 3.97 2.15
C PRO A 417 -6.30 2.85 2.82
N TRP A 418 -6.97 2.05 3.64
CA TRP A 418 -6.27 1.10 4.50
C TRP A 418 -6.04 -0.27 3.83
N ALA A 419 -5.25 -1.11 4.51
CA ALA A 419 -5.00 -2.48 4.08
C ALA A 419 -6.31 -3.25 3.85
N SER A 420 -6.46 -3.83 2.67
CA SER A 420 -7.64 -4.56 2.21
C SER A 420 -7.33 -6.05 1.98
N TRP A 421 -8.38 -6.87 1.94
CA TRP A 421 -8.25 -8.26 1.55
C TRP A 421 -8.05 -8.35 0.05
N GLY A 422 -6.94 -8.96 -0.38
CA GLY A 422 -6.61 -8.99 -1.80
C GLY A 422 -5.41 -9.85 -2.13
N LEU A 423 -5.20 -10.08 -3.42
CA LEU A 423 -3.99 -10.72 -3.93
C LEU A 423 -2.79 -9.77 -3.79
N PRO A 424 -1.55 -10.26 -3.62
CA PRO A 424 -0.40 -9.41 -3.27
C PRO A 424 -0.06 -8.30 -4.28
N PHE A 425 -0.53 -8.39 -5.52
CA PHE A 425 -0.32 -7.39 -6.58
C PHE A 425 -1.39 -6.30 -6.62
N GLN A 426 -2.45 -6.42 -5.81
CA GLN A 426 -3.45 -5.37 -5.65
C GLN A 426 -2.87 -4.30 -4.74
N GLU A 427 -3.05 -3.04 -5.12
CA GLU A 427 -2.43 -1.86 -4.49
C GLU A 427 -2.56 -1.91 -2.96
N THR A 428 -3.78 -1.95 -2.42
CA THR A 428 -4.01 -1.93 -0.97
C THR A 428 -4.01 -3.31 -0.31
N SER A 429 -3.57 -4.38 -0.98
CA SER A 429 -3.60 -5.73 -0.39
C SER A 429 -2.75 -5.79 0.89
N ASN A 430 -3.27 -6.46 1.93
CA ASN A 430 -2.54 -6.76 3.16
C ASN A 430 -1.32 -7.68 2.98
N ALA A 431 -1.15 -8.27 1.79
CA ALA A 431 0.04 -9.02 1.41
C ALA A 431 1.01 -8.21 0.51
N ASN A 432 0.66 -6.98 0.14
CA ASN A 432 1.50 -6.11 -0.68
C ASN A 432 2.55 -5.42 0.21
N ARG A 433 3.83 -5.72 -0.04
CA ARG A 433 4.96 -5.19 0.74
C ARG A 433 5.25 -3.72 0.45
N ASP A 434 5.01 -3.27 -0.78
CA ASP A 434 5.26 -1.87 -1.17
C ASP A 434 4.21 -0.97 -0.54
N PHE A 435 2.95 -1.40 -0.54
CA PHE A 435 1.88 -0.70 0.18
C PHE A 435 2.19 -0.56 1.67
N ALA A 436 2.57 -1.65 2.35
CA ALA A 436 2.94 -1.58 3.76
C ALA A 436 4.17 -0.68 4.00
N ARG A 437 5.11 -0.61 3.05
CA ARG A 437 6.28 0.27 3.10
C ARG A 437 5.86 1.74 3.04
N ASP A 438 4.97 2.09 2.13
CA ASP A 438 4.48 3.46 1.95
C ASP A 438 3.66 3.92 3.17
N GLU A 439 2.74 3.07 3.65
CA GLU A 439 1.97 3.31 4.88
C GLU A 439 2.89 3.41 6.11
N GLY A 440 3.92 2.55 6.19
CA GLY A 440 4.92 2.59 7.24
C GLY A 440 5.72 3.90 7.23
N ALA A 441 6.11 4.40 6.06
CA ALA A 441 6.77 5.69 5.94
C ALA A 441 5.87 6.84 6.40
N GLN A 442 4.56 6.77 6.14
CA GLN A 442 3.59 7.75 6.63
C GLN A 442 3.44 7.68 8.16
N LEU A 443 3.32 6.48 8.72
CA LEU A 443 3.27 6.26 10.17
C LEU A 443 4.55 6.76 10.86
N ALA A 444 5.73 6.57 10.26
CA ALA A 444 6.98 7.09 10.81
C ALA A 444 6.99 8.63 10.88
N ARG A 445 6.45 9.32 9.86
CA ARG A 445 6.29 10.79 9.87
C ARG A 445 5.29 11.25 10.93
N PHE A 446 4.22 10.48 11.16
CA PHE A 446 3.29 10.72 12.26
C PHE A 446 3.99 10.61 13.63
N GLU A 447 4.79 9.56 13.85
CA GLU A 447 5.57 9.38 15.09
C GLU A 447 6.59 10.50 15.31
N ASP A 448 7.26 10.99 14.26
CA ASP A 448 8.11 12.17 14.33
C ASP A 448 7.32 13.46 14.66
N GLY A 449 6.09 13.55 14.17
CA GLY A 449 5.14 14.59 14.54
C GLY A 449 4.81 14.57 16.03
N LEU A 450 4.51 13.40 16.60
CA LEU A 450 4.28 13.25 18.04
C LEU A 450 5.53 13.60 18.85
N ARG A 451 6.72 13.20 18.38
CA ARG A 451 7.99 13.52 19.03
C ARG A 451 8.31 15.02 19.02
N SER A 452 7.81 15.74 18.02
CA SER A 452 7.99 17.19 17.89
C SER A 452 6.99 17.98 18.71
N ASP A 453 5.89 17.36 19.16
CA ASP A 453 4.94 17.99 20.08
C ASP A 453 5.55 18.03 21.49
N ALA A 454 5.75 19.25 22.03
CA ALA A 454 6.33 19.45 23.34
C ALA A 454 5.59 18.73 24.49
N GLN A 455 4.29 18.44 24.33
CA GLN A 455 3.52 17.70 25.33
C GLN A 455 3.81 16.19 25.33
N LEU A 456 4.27 15.66 24.19
CA LEU A 456 4.45 14.22 23.96
C LEU A 456 5.92 13.82 23.78
N ALA A 457 6.81 14.78 23.55
CA ALA A 457 8.23 14.55 23.27
C ALA A 457 8.98 13.71 24.31
N SER A 458 8.49 13.66 25.56
CA SER A 458 9.10 12.90 26.65
C SER A 458 8.28 11.67 27.09
N ALA A 459 7.14 11.42 26.43
CA ALA A 459 6.32 10.25 26.71
C ALA A 459 7.00 8.98 26.20
N THR A 460 6.86 7.89 26.95
CA THR A 460 7.19 6.54 26.49
C THR A 460 6.32 6.22 25.29
N ARG A 461 6.95 5.86 24.17
CA ARG A 461 6.28 5.57 22.90
C ARG A 461 5.98 4.09 22.78
N VAL A 462 4.71 3.78 22.65
CA VAL A 462 4.20 2.41 22.61
C VAL A 462 3.49 2.18 21.29
N GLY A 463 4.08 1.36 20.43
CA GLY A 463 3.44 0.90 19.20
C GLY A 463 2.64 -0.38 19.48
N ILE A 464 1.34 -0.38 19.20
CA ILE A 464 0.49 -1.58 19.29
C ILE A 464 -0.10 -1.83 17.91
N ALA A 465 0.03 -3.05 17.39
CA ALA A 465 -0.48 -3.35 16.07
C ALA A 465 -1.19 -4.69 16.01
N HIS A 466 -2.37 -4.71 15.37
CA HIS A 466 -3.15 -5.92 15.14
C HIS A 466 -3.06 -6.37 13.68
N SER A 467 -2.92 -7.68 13.46
CA SER A 467 -2.99 -8.29 12.13
C SER A 467 -2.08 -7.55 11.12
N ALA A 468 -2.61 -7.16 9.95
CA ALA A 468 -1.91 -6.38 8.92
C ALA A 468 -1.31 -5.06 9.41
N GLY A 469 -1.84 -4.47 10.49
CA GLY A 469 -1.25 -3.29 11.11
C GLY A 469 0.18 -3.52 11.56
N MET A 470 0.57 -4.78 11.87
CA MET A 470 1.95 -5.11 12.26
C MET A 470 2.93 -4.98 11.09
N SER A 471 2.48 -5.25 9.87
CA SER A 471 3.30 -5.03 8.66
C SER A 471 3.53 -3.55 8.39
N VAL A 472 2.53 -2.70 8.68
CA VAL A 472 2.67 -1.25 8.62
C VAL A 472 3.59 -0.74 9.74
N LEU A 473 3.40 -1.20 10.98
CA LEU A 473 4.21 -0.78 12.12
C LEU A 473 5.69 -1.18 11.97
N SER A 474 5.97 -2.42 11.57
CA SER A 474 7.35 -2.84 11.29
C SER A 474 7.95 -2.10 10.10
N SER A 475 7.15 -1.74 9.09
CA SER A 475 7.59 -0.86 8.01
C SER A 475 7.90 0.56 8.50
N ALA A 476 7.17 1.07 9.49
CA ALA A 476 7.48 2.34 10.12
C ALA A 476 8.81 2.30 10.88
N GLU A 477 9.11 1.20 11.58
CA GLU A 477 10.44 1.01 12.20
C GLU A 477 11.56 0.98 11.17
N VAL A 478 11.35 0.31 10.02
CA VAL A 478 12.30 0.34 8.88
C VAL A 478 12.46 1.77 8.33
N ALA A 479 11.40 2.57 8.32
CA ALA A 479 11.42 3.97 7.91
C ALA A 479 12.02 4.92 8.96
N GLY A 480 12.38 4.42 10.14
CA GLY A 480 13.07 5.19 11.19
C GLY A 480 12.19 5.59 12.37
N ALA A 481 10.92 5.17 12.42
CA ALA A 481 10.15 5.26 13.65
C ALA A 481 10.87 4.49 14.76
N GLU A 482 10.88 5.02 15.97
CA GLU A 482 11.40 4.30 17.12
C GLU A 482 10.27 4.15 18.13
N TYR A 483 10.32 3.09 18.93
CA TYR A 483 9.37 2.87 20.00
C TYR A 483 10.15 2.39 21.21
N ASP A 484 9.68 2.74 22.41
CA ASP A 484 10.21 2.13 23.64
C ASP A 484 9.62 0.72 23.80
N GLN A 485 8.38 0.52 23.32
CA GLN A 485 7.72 -0.78 23.34
C GLN A 485 6.94 -1.04 22.05
N VAL A 486 6.95 -2.28 21.58
CA VAL A 486 6.13 -2.75 20.45
C VAL A 486 5.34 -3.99 20.87
N LYS A 487 4.01 -3.91 20.75
CA LYS A 487 3.07 -4.98 21.09
C LYS A 487 2.36 -5.45 19.83
N SER A 488 2.62 -6.68 19.43
CA SER A 488 1.95 -7.35 18.33
C SER A 488 0.74 -8.12 18.85
N LEU A 489 -0.44 -7.86 18.29
CA LEU A 489 -1.67 -8.60 18.58
C LEU A 489 -2.01 -9.44 17.35
N ALA A 490 -1.70 -10.74 17.38
CA ALA A 490 -1.82 -11.63 16.21
C ALA A 490 -1.30 -10.98 14.91
N GLY A 491 -0.12 -10.34 14.97
CA GLY A 491 0.43 -9.59 13.85
C GLY A 491 0.81 -10.46 12.65
N SER A 492 0.67 -9.91 11.45
CA SER A 492 0.91 -10.59 10.17
C SER A 492 2.36 -10.95 9.92
N TRP A 493 3.17 -9.98 9.49
CA TRP A 493 4.55 -10.18 9.08
C TRP A 493 5.39 -8.92 9.28
N LEU A 494 6.70 -9.11 9.39
CA LEU A 494 7.71 -8.09 9.60
C LEU A 494 8.29 -7.66 8.26
N GLN A 495 8.45 -6.36 8.05
CA GLN A 495 8.91 -5.80 6.77
C GLN A 495 10.34 -6.23 6.42
N ASP A 496 10.62 -6.35 5.12
CA ASP A 496 11.97 -6.65 4.63
C ASP A 496 12.96 -5.55 5.07
N GLY A 497 14.06 -5.98 5.66
CA GLY A 497 15.07 -5.10 6.26
C GLY A 497 14.78 -4.71 7.72
N TRP A 498 13.66 -5.17 8.29
CA TRP A 498 13.37 -4.99 9.70
C TRP A 498 14.33 -5.80 10.57
N SER A 499 14.72 -5.20 11.69
CA SER A 499 15.43 -5.87 12.76
C SER A 499 15.03 -5.24 14.08
N ALA A 500 14.92 -6.04 15.13
CA ALA A 500 14.65 -5.55 16.47
C ALA A 500 15.66 -4.46 16.88
N ARG A 501 15.14 -3.34 17.38
CA ARG A 501 15.96 -2.22 17.83
C ARG A 501 16.44 -2.46 19.26
N GLU A 502 17.72 -2.19 19.51
CA GLU A 502 18.26 -2.23 20.87
C GLU A 502 17.56 -1.20 21.75
N GLY A 503 17.07 -1.65 22.92
CA GLY A 503 16.34 -0.81 23.87
C GLY A 503 14.83 -0.76 23.67
N THR A 504 14.29 -1.43 22.63
CA THR A 504 12.84 -1.56 22.43
C THR A 504 12.35 -2.90 22.98
N ASP A 505 11.28 -2.89 23.77
CA ASP A 505 10.66 -4.09 24.32
C ASP A 505 9.58 -4.63 23.36
N TYR A 506 9.85 -5.79 22.75
CA TYR A 506 8.93 -6.44 21.82
C TYR A 506 8.15 -7.58 22.50
N ALA A 507 6.82 -7.56 22.40
CA ALA A 507 5.95 -8.64 22.86
C ALA A 507 4.90 -9.01 21.80
N HIS A 508 4.56 -10.28 21.71
CA HIS A 508 3.55 -10.81 20.79
C HIS A 508 2.49 -11.57 21.58
N HIS A 509 1.21 -11.26 21.31
CA HIS A 509 0.05 -11.81 21.98
C HIS A 509 -0.86 -12.50 20.97
N GLN A 510 -1.23 -13.76 21.24
CA GLN A 510 -2.20 -14.49 20.42
C GLN A 510 -2.98 -15.54 21.22
N TYR A 511 -4.16 -15.92 20.72
CA TYR A 511 -4.96 -17.00 21.29
C TYR A 511 -4.67 -18.33 20.57
N GLY A 512 -4.11 -19.31 21.27
CA GLY A 512 -3.81 -20.65 20.72
C GLY A 512 -3.16 -20.61 19.33
N PHE A 513 -3.61 -21.48 18.44
CA PHE A 513 -3.29 -21.37 17.01
C PHE A 513 -4.19 -20.30 16.38
N ASP A 514 -3.56 -19.26 15.87
CA ASP A 514 -4.22 -18.11 15.26
C ASP A 514 -4.22 -18.27 13.73
N ALA A 515 -5.28 -17.81 13.07
CA ALA A 515 -5.37 -17.91 11.61
C ALA A 515 -4.21 -17.20 10.89
N ILE A 516 -3.58 -16.22 11.51
CA ILE A 516 -2.43 -15.52 10.93
C ILE A 516 -1.17 -16.39 10.83
N ASN A 517 -1.05 -17.44 11.65
CA ASN A 517 0.11 -18.34 11.64
C ASN A 517 0.28 -19.10 10.32
N TYR A 518 -0.76 -19.18 9.47
CA TYR A 518 -0.62 -19.74 8.11
C TYR A 518 0.33 -18.92 7.22
N LEU A 519 0.70 -17.69 7.61
CA LEU A 519 1.66 -16.87 6.90
C LEU A 519 3.12 -17.27 7.16
N ASN A 520 3.41 -17.95 8.28
CA ASN A 520 4.77 -18.30 8.70
C ASN A 520 5.64 -18.96 7.61
N PRO A 521 5.14 -19.91 6.78
CA PRO A 521 5.98 -20.52 5.75
C PRO A 521 6.43 -19.56 4.64
N PHE A 522 5.82 -18.37 4.56
CA PHE A 522 5.97 -17.42 3.46
C PHE A 522 6.55 -16.07 3.91
N TYR A 523 6.48 -15.75 5.20
CA TYR A 523 6.85 -14.46 5.75
C TYR A 523 7.52 -14.60 7.11
N ASP A 524 8.40 -13.66 7.44
CA ASP A 524 8.90 -13.50 8.81
C ASP A 524 7.79 -12.92 9.68
N THR A 525 7.34 -13.65 10.71
CA THR A 525 6.23 -13.22 11.57
C THR A 525 6.68 -12.92 12.99
N PRO A 526 5.96 -12.07 13.74
CA PRO A 526 6.24 -11.84 15.15
C PRO A 526 6.19 -13.12 15.99
N GLN A 527 5.37 -14.09 15.58
CA GLN A 527 5.19 -15.35 16.31
C GLN A 527 6.41 -16.28 16.21
N GLU A 528 7.14 -16.28 15.08
CA GLU A 528 8.37 -17.07 14.92
C GLU A 528 9.64 -16.29 15.27
N SER A 529 9.52 -14.97 15.41
CA SER A 529 10.65 -14.10 15.70
C SER A 529 11.08 -14.20 17.17
N SER A 530 12.36 -14.56 17.37
CA SER A 530 12.98 -14.58 18.71
C SER A 530 13.12 -13.20 19.37
N ALA A 531 12.88 -12.12 18.61
CA ALA A 531 12.89 -10.76 19.16
C ALA A 531 11.67 -10.49 20.06
N PHE A 532 10.54 -11.15 19.79
CA PHE A 532 9.29 -10.94 20.52
C PHE A 532 9.18 -11.92 21.68
N VAL A 533 8.88 -11.40 22.88
CA VAL A 533 8.42 -12.22 24.00
C VAL A 533 7.02 -12.74 23.65
N GLN A 534 6.85 -14.06 23.68
CA GLN A 534 5.63 -14.72 23.23
C GLN A 534 4.64 -14.92 24.38
N HIS A 535 3.40 -14.45 24.19
CA HIS A 535 2.27 -14.61 25.10
C HIS A 535 1.14 -15.35 24.39
N GLU A 536 0.93 -16.61 24.77
CA GLU A 536 -0.14 -17.45 24.22
C GLU A 536 -1.26 -17.64 25.24
N TYR A 537 -2.49 -17.33 24.81
CA TYR A 537 -3.70 -17.37 25.65
C TYR A 537 -4.62 -18.53 25.26
N ALA A 538 -5.53 -18.90 26.16
CA ALA A 538 -6.44 -20.03 25.96
C ALA A 538 -7.42 -19.78 24.78
N PRO A 539 -7.38 -20.63 23.73
CA PRO A 539 -8.15 -20.40 22.52
C PRO A 539 -9.64 -20.66 22.69
N SER A 540 -10.41 -20.09 21.77
CA SER A 540 -11.81 -20.44 21.56
C SER A 540 -11.90 -21.85 20.98
N THR A 541 -12.66 -22.75 21.62
CA THR A 541 -12.79 -24.14 21.16
C THR A 541 -14.25 -24.58 21.07
N PHE A 542 -14.56 -25.36 20.04
CA PHE A 542 -15.82 -26.06 19.88
C PHE A 542 -15.55 -27.56 19.66
N LEU A 543 -16.05 -28.41 20.56
CA LEU A 543 -15.80 -29.86 20.54
C LEU A 543 -14.30 -30.25 20.52
N GLY A 544 -13.44 -29.41 21.11
CA GLY A 544 -11.98 -29.63 21.14
C GLY A 544 -11.24 -29.17 19.88
N ILE A 545 -11.93 -28.60 18.90
CA ILE A 545 -11.35 -27.96 17.72
C ILE A 545 -11.27 -26.45 17.97
N GLN A 546 -10.12 -25.84 17.72
CA GLN A 546 -9.95 -24.40 17.89
C GLN A 546 -10.66 -23.62 16.78
N ASN A 547 -11.17 -22.44 17.11
CA ASN A 547 -11.68 -21.49 16.13
C ASN A 547 -10.60 -20.44 15.84
N GLU A 548 -9.74 -20.75 14.88
CA GLU A 548 -8.54 -19.97 14.54
C GLU A 548 -8.87 -18.54 14.08
N LEU A 549 -10.00 -18.35 13.38
CA LEU A 549 -10.47 -17.03 12.97
C LEU A 549 -11.00 -16.21 14.15
N ASP A 550 -11.73 -16.86 15.07
CA ASP A 550 -12.20 -16.21 16.30
C ASP A 550 -11.04 -15.84 17.20
N ASN A 551 -10.00 -16.67 17.28
CA ASN A 551 -8.75 -16.36 17.97
C ASN A 551 -8.10 -15.08 17.40
N HIS A 552 -8.04 -14.97 16.07
CA HIS A 552 -7.46 -13.83 15.34
C HIS A 552 -8.16 -12.50 15.60
N VAL A 553 -9.48 -12.52 15.61
CA VAL A 553 -10.26 -11.29 15.88
C VAL A 553 -10.26 -11.00 17.38
N ARG A 554 -10.47 -12.01 18.24
CA ARG A 554 -10.65 -11.81 19.67
C ARG A 554 -9.54 -11.02 20.36
N VAL A 555 -8.30 -11.13 19.90
CA VAL A 555 -7.14 -10.43 20.49
C VAL A 555 -7.19 -8.90 20.29
N ASP A 556 -8.00 -8.40 19.35
CA ASP A 556 -8.20 -6.96 19.07
C ASP A 556 -9.48 -6.38 19.71
N GLU A 557 -10.27 -7.21 20.39
CA GLU A 557 -11.57 -6.82 20.90
C GLU A 557 -11.47 -6.21 22.31
N GLY A 558 -12.57 -5.61 22.76
CA GLY A 558 -12.70 -5.05 24.10
C GLY A 558 -12.78 -6.10 25.24
N PRO A 559 -12.83 -5.65 26.50
CA PRO A 559 -12.68 -6.51 27.70
C PRO A 559 -13.75 -7.57 27.88
N ARG A 560 -14.89 -7.47 27.19
CA ARG A 560 -15.93 -8.52 27.23
C ARG A 560 -15.45 -9.86 26.66
N ARG A 561 -14.53 -9.81 25.69
CA ARG A 561 -14.01 -11.00 25.00
C ARG A 561 -12.50 -11.16 25.19
N ASN A 562 -11.77 -10.08 25.48
CA ASN A 562 -10.31 -10.03 25.47
C ASN A 562 -9.64 -9.61 26.81
N SER A 563 -10.32 -9.82 27.95
CA SER A 563 -9.86 -9.28 29.24
C SER A 563 -8.48 -9.75 29.74
N GLU A 564 -7.98 -10.89 29.27
CA GLU A 564 -6.67 -11.42 29.69
C GLU A 564 -5.53 -10.66 29.01
N VAL A 565 -5.54 -10.62 27.68
CA VAL A 565 -4.57 -9.88 26.87
C VAL A 565 -4.54 -8.42 27.28
N LEU A 566 -5.71 -7.79 27.41
CA LEU A 566 -5.81 -6.38 27.77
C LEU A 566 -5.19 -6.05 29.14
N ARG A 567 -5.34 -6.94 30.13
CA ARG A 567 -4.71 -6.78 31.45
C ARG A 567 -3.19 -6.95 31.39
N ASP A 568 -2.70 -7.85 30.54
CA ASP A 568 -1.26 -8.05 30.37
C ASP A 568 -0.63 -6.87 29.64
N LEU A 569 -1.23 -6.42 28.53
CA LEU A 569 -0.83 -5.21 27.82
C LEU A 569 -0.76 -4.00 28.76
N TYR A 570 -1.80 -3.80 29.59
CA TYR A 570 -1.79 -2.70 30.54
C TYR A 570 -0.60 -2.78 31.51
N ARG A 571 -0.32 -3.96 32.07
CA ARG A 571 0.81 -4.14 32.98
C ARG A 571 2.14 -3.91 32.29
N GLU A 572 2.36 -4.50 31.13
CA GLU A 572 3.62 -4.35 30.39
C GLU A 572 3.92 -2.90 29.97
N ILE A 573 2.89 -2.10 29.73
CA ILE A 573 3.07 -0.70 29.37
C ILE A 573 3.41 0.16 30.60
N HIS A 574 2.82 -0.13 31.76
CA HIS A 574 2.82 0.80 32.91
C HIS A 574 3.60 0.32 34.14
N GLU A 575 3.93 -0.97 34.25
CA GLU A 575 4.62 -1.62 35.38
C GLU A 575 6.02 -2.08 34.97
#